data_AF-A0A5E3X8I9-F1
#
_entry.id   AF-A0A5E3X8I9-F1
#
_cell.length_a   1.000
_cell.length_b   1.000
_cell.length_c   1.000
_cell.angle_alpha   90.00
_cell.angle_beta   90.00
_cell.angle_gamma   90.00
#
_symmetry.space_group_name_H-M   'P 1'
#
loop_
_entity.id
_entity.type
_entity.pdbx_description
1 polymer ?
#
loop_
_entity_poly.entity_id
_entity_poly.type
_entity_poly.pdbx_seq_one_letter_code
_entity_poly.pdbx_strand_id
1 'polypeptide(L)'
;MDAYPSPFSIITLVCSFACAHPLFLYDCFASIILRGLHLVFPKVPVTTLIRNYRRLFAIGAYAPYISSTAISPGTRLDLSPAPIIKIQVEVSEELTHDTLYAIYICAIVSLSCGPTQFSFPRRLFLLKTPYDGHSDEKPCTFKRCFPHALFTSADTLVLAALRHRLTGASPADLPVNPTHTRAITAALDETLDNYTPPQQYVSEFAEVPNARIVPKDEPTGWPPVYPRVLDTNRRNPCAFVSTHLTCACLHRKGNSVIMDEAFLQDLVAYEASLSR
;
A
#
# COMPACT_ATOMS: atom_id res chain seq x y z
N MET A 1 -19.09 29.48 27.09
CA MET A 1 -17.72 29.29 26.57
C MET A 1 -17.47 27.80 26.63
N ASP A 2 -17.85 27.12 25.56
CA ASP A 2 -17.84 25.67 25.49
C ASP A 2 -16.40 25.19 25.27
N ALA A 3 -15.93 24.37 26.20
CA ALA A 3 -14.65 23.69 26.10
C ALA A 3 -14.73 22.66 24.97
N TYR A 4 -14.00 22.91 23.89
CA TYR A 4 -13.72 21.88 22.88
C TYR A 4 -13.00 20.70 23.57
N PRO A 5 -13.51 19.47 23.50
CA PRO A 5 -12.75 18.33 23.96
C PRO A 5 -11.53 18.17 23.06
N SER A 6 -10.35 18.23 23.68
CA SER A 6 -9.07 17.84 23.09
C SER A 6 -9.22 16.51 22.33
N PRO A 7 -8.81 16.42 21.04
CA PRO A 7 -8.80 15.16 20.33
C PRO A 7 -7.65 14.32 20.90
N PHE A 8 -7.97 13.52 21.91
CA PHE A 8 -7.04 12.50 22.39
C PHE A 8 -6.80 11.50 21.25
N SER A 9 -5.73 11.70 20.49
CA SER A 9 -5.15 10.66 19.66
C SER A 9 -4.69 9.56 20.60
N ILE A 10 -5.47 8.50 20.73
CA ILE A 10 -5.05 7.32 21.48
C ILE A 10 -3.96 6.66 20.63
N ILE A 11 -2.70 6.88 20.99
CA ILE A 11 -1.56 6.13 20.45
C ILE A 11 -1.74 4.69 20.93
N THR A 12 -2.38 3.88 20.08
CA THR A 12 -2.54 2.45 20.31
C THR A 12 -1.61 1.75 19.36
N LEU A 13 -0.83 0.79 19.84
CA LEU A 13 -0.22 -0.20 18.95
C LEU A 13 -1.36 -0.92 18.23
N VAL A 14 -1.63 -0.52 16.99
CA VAL A 14 -2.63 -1.16 16.12
C VAL A 14 -2.37 -2.66 16.02
N CYS A 15 -1.09 -3.04 16.09
CA CYS A 15 -0.59 -4.41 16.17
C CYS A 15 -1.17 -5.24 17.36
N SER A 16 -1.77 -4.60 18.38
CA SER A 16 -2.28 -5.25 19.60
C SER A 16 -3.79 -5.43 19.66
N PHE A 17 -4.54 -5.05 18.61
CA PHE A 17 -5.98 -5.33 18.60
C PHE A 17 -6.24 -6.83 18.37
N ALA A 18 -6.52 -7.55 19.45
CA ALA A 18 -6.95 -8.93 19.38
C ALA A 18 -8.33 -9.03 18.70
N CYS A 19 -8.38 -9.52 17.45
CA CYS A 19 -9.56 -10.23 16.97
C CYS A 19 -9.36 -11.72 17.33
N ALA A 20 -10.42 -12.43 17.70
CA ALA A 20 -10.34 -13.86 18.04
C ALA A 20 -9.91 -14.75 16.84
N HIS A 21 -9.89 -14.18 15.64
CA HIS A 21 -9.39 -14.86 14.45
C HIS A 21 -7.87 -14.73 14.39
N PRO A 22 -7.14 -15.82 14.12
CA PRO A 22 -5.70 -15.77 13.98
C PRO A 22 -5.39 -15.07 12.65
N LEU A 23 -5.15 -13.77 12.73
CA LEU A 23 -4.69 -12.99 11.58
C LEU A 23 -3.16 -13.17 11.56
N PHE A 24 -2.66 -14.08 10.71
CA PHE A 24 -1.22 -14.41 10.55
C PHE A 24 -0.42 -13.30 9.84
N LEU A 25 -0.87 -12.08 10.02
CA LEU A 25 -0.27 -10.89 9.47
C LEU A 25 0.40 -10.15 10.64
N TYR A 26 1.72 -10.15 10.65
CA TYR A 26 2.52 -9.33 11.58
C TYR A 26 2.70 -7.90 11.07
N ASP A 27 2.34 -7.67 9.80
CA ASP A 27 2.20 -6.35 9.23
C ASP A 27 0.88 -5.68 9.66
N CYS A 28 0.98 -4.56 10.37
CA CYS A 28 -0.18 -3.82 10.90
C CYS A 28 -1.17 -3.36 9.84
N PHE A 29 -0.69 -2.91 8.68
CA PHE A 29 -1.51 -2.44 7.58
C PHE A 29 -2.30 -3.61 6.99
N ALA A 30 -1.61 -4.72 6.76
CA ALA A 30 -2.22 -5.92 6.23
C ALA A 30 -3.28 -6.48 7.20
N SER A 31 -3.00 -6.47 8.50
CA SER A 31 -3.94 -6.86 9.56
C SER A 31 -5.18 -5.99 9.63
N ILE A 32 -5.06 -4.66 9.51
CA ILE A 32 -6.23 -3.76 9.48
C ILE A 32 -7.11 -4.07 8.28
N ILE A 33 -6.49 -4.19 7.09
CA ILE A 33 -7.22 -4.48 5.85
C ILE A 33 -7.96 -5.80 5.98
N LEU A 34 -7.26 -6.87 6.37
CA LEU A 34 -7.86 -8.20 6.48
C LEU A 34 -9.01 -8.23 7.49
N ARG A 35 -8.85 -7.53 8.62
CA ARG A 35 -9.92 -7.38 9.62
C ARG A 35 -11.12 -6.62 9.07
N GLY A 36 -10.88 -5.56 8.29
CA GLY A 36 -11.93 -4.83 7.56
C GLY A 36 -12.68 -5.71 6.58
N LEU A 37 -11.95 -6.51 5.80
CA LEU A 37 -12.53 -7.47 4.87
C LEU A 37 -13.35 -8.54 5.60
N HIS A 38 -12.83 -9.09 6.69
CA HIS A 38 -13.52 -10.07 7.50
C HIS A 38 -14.77 -9.49 8.19
N LEU A 39 -14.78 -8.20 8.53
CA LEU A 39 -15.97 -7.51 9.02
C LEU A 39 -17.10 -7.51 7.97
N VAL A 40 -16.77 -7.30 6.69
CA VAL A 40 -17.73 -7.33 5.58
C VAL A 40 -18.12 -8.77 5.21
N PHE A 41 -17.17 -9.70 5.30
CA PHE A 41 -17.32 -11.09 4.85
C PHE A 41 -16.98 -12.09 5.98
N PRO A 42 -17.74 -12.11 7.09
CA PRO A 42 -17.37 -12.83 8.32
C PRO A 42 -17.45 -14.37 8.22
N LYS A 43 -17.98 -14.91 7.12
CA LYS A 43 -18.09 -16.35 6.88
C LYS A 43 -17.03 -16.88 5.92
N VAL A 44 -16.22 -15.99 5.34
CA VAL A 44 -15.20 -16.36 4.36
C VAL A 44 -13.91 -16.71 5.09
N PRO A 45 -13.28 -17.86 4.81
CA PRO A 45 -12.00 -18.23 5.41
C PRO A 45 -10.93 -17.16 5.19
N VAL A 46 -10.02 -16.97 6.16
CA VAL A 46 -8.98 -15.94 6.09
C VAL A 46 -8.07 -16.16 4.89
N THR A 47 -7.66 -17.40 4.61
CA THR A 47 -6.95 -17.78 3.38
C THR A 47 -7.68 -17.33 2.10
N THR A 48 -9.00 -17.49 2.05
CA THR A 48 -9.82 -17.06 0.91
C THR A 48 -9.89 -15.55 0.81
N LEU A 49 -10.00 -14.84 1.93
CA LEU A 49 -9.92 -13.38 1.96
C LEU A 49 -8.56 -12.91 1.44
N ILE A 50 -7.45 -13.45 1.94
CA ILE A 50 -6.11 -13.05 1.51
C ILE A 50 -5.92 -13.31 0.01
N ARG A 51 -6.36 -14.47 -0.50
CA ARG A 51 -6.27 -14.82 -1.92
C ARG A 51 -7.09 -13.87 -2.79
N ASN A 52 -8.35 -13.60 -2.41
CA ASN A 52 -9.24 -12.73 -3.18
C ASN A 52 -8.83 -11.25 -3.12
N TYR A 53 -8.20 -10.84 -2.03
CA TYR A 53 -7.78 -9.46 -1.80
C TYR A 53 -6.28 -9.26 -1.96
N ARG A 54 -5.57 -10.17 -2.63
CA ARG A 54 -4.12 -10.11 -2.88
C ARG A 54 -3.64 -8.75 -3.40
N ARG A 55 -4.45 -8.11 -4.26
CA ARG A 55 -4.24 -6.75 -4.78
C ARG A 55 -4.00 -5.70 -3.69
N LEU A 56 -4.57 -5.88 -2.50
CA LEU A 56 -4.40 -4.97 -1.37
C LEU A 56 -3.06 -5.09 -0.67
N PHE A 57 -2.42 -6.24 -0.81
CA PHE A 57 -1.10 -6.50 -0.26
C PHE A 57 0.00 -6.25 -1.30
N ALA A 58 -0.36 -5.86 -2.51
CA ALA A 58 0.60 -5.47 -3.54
C ALA A 58 1.49 -4.33 -3.05
N ILE A 59 2.77 -4.39 -3.42
CA ILE A 59 3.76 -3.35 -3.10
C ILE A 59 3.42 -2.00 -3.77
N GLY A 60 2.59 -2.05 -4.82
CA GLY A 60 2.09 -0.88 -5.50
C GLY A 60 0.79 -1.13 -6.26
N ALA A 61 0.25 -0.06 -6.84
CA ALA A 61 -0.91 -0.12 -7.71
C ALA A 61 -0.61 0.43 -9.11
N TYR A 62 -1.25 -0.17 -10.10
CA TYR A 62 -1.41 0.38 -11.44
C TYR A 62 -2.75 1.11 -11.54
N ALA A 63 -2.69 2.41 -11.85
CA ALA A 63 -3.87 3.26 -12.06
C ALA A 63 -4.02 3.54 -13.57
N PRO A 64 -4.76 2.69 -14.32
CA PRO A 64 -4.82 2.75 -15.79
C PRO A 64 -5.46 4.01 -16.35
N TYR A 65 -6.30 4.70 -15.57
CA TYR A 65 -7.05 5.89 -16.02
C TYR A 65 -6.47 7.21 -15.52
N ILE A 66 -5.34 7.16 -14.81
CA ILE A 66 -4.65 8.36 -14.36
C ILE A 66 -3.39 8.49 -15.20
N SER A 67 -3.32 9.54 -16.02
CA SER A 67 -2.16 9.83 -16.87
C SER A 67 -0.96 10.29 -16.03
N SER A 68 0.25 10.02 -16.53
CA SER A 68 1.49 10.50 -15.91
C SER A 68 1.55 12.03 -15.78
N THR A 69 0.98 12.76 -16.74
CA THR A 69 0.96 14.24 -16.71
C THR A 69 0.04 14.82 -15.62
N ALA A 70 -0.90 14.03 -15.09
CA ALA A 70 -1.76 14.43 -13.99
C ALA A 70 -1.11 14.24 -12.61
N ILE A 71 0.08 13.62 -12.57
CA ILE A 71 0.80 13.31 -11.35
C ILE A 71 2.00 14.24 -11.18
N SER A 72 2.20 14.70 -9.96
CA SER A 72 3.39 15.43 -9.53
C SER A 72 3.67 15.13 -8.06
N PRO A 73 4.88 15.37 -7.55
CA PRO A 73 5.14 15.32 -6.11
C PRO A 73 4.12 16.16 -5.32
N GLY A 74 3.52 15.55 -4.29
CA GLY A 74 2.43 16.11 -3.49
C GLY A 74 1.02 15.76 -3.97
N THR A 75 0.87 15.15 -5.16
CA THR A 75 -0.45 14.64 -5.61
C THR A 75 -0.95 13.56 -4.65
N ARG A 76 -2.20 13.68 -4.21
CA ARG A 76 -2.85 12.67 -3.35
C ARG A 76 -3.80 11.82 -4.16
N LEU A 77 -3.83 10.53 -3.87
CA LEU A 77 -4.75 9.58 -4.48
C LEU A 77 -5.48 8.77 -3.42
N ASP A 78 -6.75 8.50 -3.71
CA ASP A 78 -7.55 7.56 -2.97
C ASP A 78 -7.69 6.26 -3.76
N LEU A 79 -7.32 5.16 -3.12
CA LEU A 79 -7.52 3.81 -3.61
C LEU A 79 -8.66 3.19 -2.79
N SER A 80 -9.76 2.85 -3.46
CA SER A 80 -10.97 2.30 -2.82
C SER A 80 -11.20 0.84 -3.25
N PRO A 81 -10.47 -0.10 -2.65
CA PRO A 81 -10.50 -1.52 -3.01
C PRO A 81 -11.77 -2.25 -2.52
N ALA A 82 -12.45 -1.69 -1.52
CA ALA A 82 -13.73 -2.17 -1.02
C ALA A 82 -14.55 -0.98 -0.49
N PRO A 83 -15.89 -1.07 -0.41
CA PRO A 83 -16.74 0.07 -0.03
C PRO A 83 -16.40 0.70 1.33
N ILE A 84 -15.88 -0.09 2.27
CA ILE A 84 -15.50 0.40 3.61
C ILE A 84 -14.00 0.70 3.72
N ILE A 85 -13.18 0.30 2.75
CA ILE A 85 -11.72 0.44 2.82
C ILE A 85 -11.28 1.52 1.84
N LYS A 86 -10.58 2.53 2.36
CA LYS A 86 -9.97 3.58 1.55
C LYS A 86 -8.53 3.75 1.97
N ILE A 87 -7.60 3.59 1.04
CA ILE A 87 -6.17 3.81 1.25
C ILE A 87 -5.83 5.13 0.58
N GLN A 88 -5.32 6.08 1.35
CA GLN A 88 -4.84 7.34 0.81
C GLN A 88 -3.33 7.28 0.65
N VAL A 89 -2.86 7.62 -0.54
CA VAL A 89 -1.45 7.70 -0.88
C VAL A 89 -1.08 9.12 -1.32
N GLU A 90 0.14 9.53 -1.01
CA GLU A 90 0.70 10.81 -1.42
C GLU A 90 1.96 10.54 -2.26
N VAL A 91 1.97 11.06 -3.50
CA VAL A 91 3.11 10.96 -4.39
C VAL A 91 4.24 11.79 -3.81
N SER A 92 5.40 11.16 -3.63
CA SER A 92 6.55 11.78 -3.00
C SER A 92 7.62 12.14 -4.03
N GLU A 93 7.88 11.23 -4.97
CA GLU A 93 8.91 11.40 -5.99
C GLU A 93 8.55 10.66 -7.29
N GLU A 94 8.96 11.25 -8.40
CA GLU A 94 9.03 10.61 -9.72
C GLU A 94 10.24 9.69 -9.79
N LEU A 95 10.02 8.37 -9.81
CA LEU A 95 11.11 7.40 -9.74
C LEU A 95 11.77 7.18 -11.10
N THR A 96 11.01 6.63 -12.04
CA THR A 96 11.48 6.30 -13.38
C THR A 96 10.28 6.11 -14.31
N HIS A 97 10.52 5.97 -15.60
CA HIS A 97 9.50 5.59 -16.58
C HIS A 97 10.14 4.78 -17.71
N ASP A 98 9.31 4.01 -18.42
CA ASP A 98 9.62 3.46 -19.73
C ASP A 98 8.76 4.15 -20.81
N THR A 99 8.67 3.57 -22.01
CA THR A 99 7.84 4.08 -23.11
C THR A 99 6.34 3.92 -22.88
N LEU A 100 5.92 3.12 -21.90
CA LEU A 100 4.52 2.78 -21.65
C LEU A 100 4.03 3.27 -20.29
N TYR A 101 4.90 3.33 -19.30
CA TYR A 101 4.54 3.48 -17.90
C TYR A 101 5.50 4.40 -17.14
N ALA A 102 4.93 5.23 -16.29
CA ALA A 102 5.64 5.98 -15.27
C ALA A 102 5.45 5.33 -13.91
N ILE A 103 6.50 5.39 -13.09
CA ILE A 103 6.53 4.82 -11.75
C ILE A 103 6.92 5.92 -10.77
N TYR A 104 6.17 5.99 -9.68
CA TYR A 104 6.34 6.97 -8.62
C TYR A 104 6.51 6.28 -7.28
N ILE A 105 7.29 6.92 -6.42
CA ILE A 105 7.37 6.59 -5.01
C ILE A 105 6.30 7.37 -4.28
N CYS A 106 5.49 6.65 -3.52
CA CYS A 106 4.40 7.20 -2.73
C CYS A 106 4.55 6.81 -1.26
N ALA A 107 3.93 7.60 -0.40
CA ALA A 107 3.63 7.23 0.98
C ALA A 107 2.17 6.85 1.09
N ILE A 108 1.86 5.69 1.69
CA ILE A 108 0.57 5.51 2.34
C ILE A 108 0.56 6.41 3.57
N VAL A 109 -0.37 7.36 3.60
CA VAL A 109 -0.50 8.37 4.66
C VAL A 109 -1.68 8.07 5.59
N SER A 110 -2.74 7.46 5.06
CA SER A 110 -3.87 7.02 5.87
C SER A 110 -4.61 5.84 5.27
N LEU A 111 -5.32 5.12 6.13
CA LEU A 111 -6.28 4.07 5.79
C LEU A 111 -7.56 4.35 6.55
N SER A 112 -8.72 4.33 5.91
CA SER A 112 -9.99 4.25 6.62
C SER A 112 -10.62 2.88 6.42
N CYS A 113 -11.15 2.32 7.50
CA CYS A 113 -11.94 1.11 7.49
C CYS A 113 -13.26 1.36 8.21
N GLY A 114 -14.32 1.62 7.44
CA GLY A 114 -15.59 2.09 7.97
C GLY A 114 -15.39 3.39 8.77
N PRO A 115 -15.91 3.51 10.01
CA PRO A 115 -15.84 4.76 10.77
C PRO A 115 -14.46 5.04 11.39
N THR A 116 -13.49 4.15 11.22
CA THR A 116 -12.16 4.26 11.85
C THR A 116 -11.13 4.71 10.84
N GLN A 117 -10.34 5.71 11.21
CA GLN A 117 -9.20 6.17 10.42
C GLN A 117 -7.90 5.75 11.12
N PHE A 118 -6.97 5.24 10.34
CA PHE A 118 -5.65 4.81 10.77
C PHE A 118 -4.61 5.69 10.09
N SER A 119 -3.74 6.30 10.89
CA SER A 119 -2.53 6.96 10.42
C SER A 119 -1.33 6.06 10.66
N PHE A 120 -0.39 6.09 9.73
CA PHE A 120 0.85 5.33 9.80
C PHE A 120 2.04 6.27 9.66
N PRO A 121 3.23 5.88 10.16
CA PRO A 121 4.47 6.43 9.63
C PRO A 121 4.45 6.25 8.10
N ARG A 122 4.99 7.22 7.36
CA ARG A 122 5.01 7.21 5.89
C ARG A 122 5.48 5.86 5.38
N ARG A 123 4.54 5.06 4.87
CA ARG A 123 4.80 3.68 4.47
C ARG A 123 5.01 3.64 2.97
N LEU A 124 6.04 2.94 2.53
CA LEU A 124 6.38 2.83 1.12
C LEU A 124 5.23 2.22 0.32
N PHE A 125 4.91 2.85 -0.81
CA PHE A 125 4.00 2.35 -1.84
C PHE A 125 4.48 2.80 -3.21
N LEU A 126 4.28 1.96 -4.23
CA LEU A 126 4.61 2.32 -5.61
C LEU A 126 3.33 2.63 -6.39
N LEU A 127 3.34 3.70 -7.18
CA LEU A 127 2.27 3.99 -8.14
C LEU A 127 2.82 3.81 -9.55
N LYS A 128 2.08 3.06 -10.37
CA LYS A 128 2.32 2.90 -11.81
C LYS A 128 1.17 3.57 -12.56
N THR A 129 1.48 4.39 -13.56
CA THR A 129 0.50 5.01 -14.45
C THR A 129 0.91 4.82 -15.91
N PRO A 130 -0.01 4.90 -16.88
CA PRO A 130 0.37 5.09 -18.28
C PRO A 130 1.27 6.32 -18.44
N TYR A 131 2.29 6.19 -19.28
CA TYR A 131 3.19 7.28 -19.64
C TYR A 131 2.77 7.92 -20.96
N ASP A 132 2.49 9.21 -20.91
CA ASP A 132 2.03 10.02 -22.03
C ASP A 132 2.86 11.31 -22.19
N GLY A 133 3.98 11.42 -21.47
CA GLY A 133 4.88 12.58 -21.46
C GLY A 133 5.80 12.72 -22.68
N HIS A 134 5.52 12.06 -23.81
CA HIS A 134 6.33 12.11 -25.04
C HIS A 134 6.12 13.40 -25.86
N SER A 135 6.23 14.58 -25.26
CA SER A 135 6.39 15.81 -26.04
C SER A 135 7.87 16.16 -26.10
N ASP A 136 8.46 16.18 -27.30
CA ASP A 136 9.86 16.58 -27.58
C ASP A 136 10.21 17.99 -27.03
N GLU A 137 9.21 18.76 -26.62
CA GLU A 137 9.31 20.13 -26.12
C GLU A 137 9.54 20.26 -24.60
N LYS A 138 9.38 19.18 -23.81
CA LYS A 138 9.52 19.25 -22.34
C LYS A 138 10.67 18.37 -21.84
N PRO A 139 11.62 18.92 -21.05
CA PRO A 139 12.64 18.10 -20.42
C PRO A 139 11.98 17.08 -19.48
N CYS A 140 12.47 15.84 -19.54
CA CYS A 140 12.03 14.76 -18.66
C CYS A 140 12.18 15.20 -17.19
N THR A 141 11.06 15.21 -16.44
CA THR A 141 11.04 15.59 -15.01
C THR A 141 11.52 14.47 -14.10
N PHE A 142 11.50 13.23 -14.60
CA PHE A 142 11.99 12.07 -13.88
C PHE A 142 13.51 12.15 -13.74
N LYS A 143 13.98 12.20 -12.49
CA LYS A 143 15.42 12.31 -12.19
C LYS A 143 16.24 11.11 -12.70
N ARG A 144 15.58 9.98 -12.97
CA ARG A 144 16.21 8.70 -13.29
C ARG A 144 15.55 8.05 -14.51
N CYS A 145 15.20 8.88 -15.50
CA CYS A 145 14.80 8.44 -16.84
C CYS A 145 16.01 8.27 -17.74
N PHE A 146 15.91 7.34 -18.69
CA PHE A 146 16.97 7.07 -19.66
C PHE A 146 16.41 7.24 -21.08
N PRO A 147 16.36 8.48 -21.62
CA PRO A 147 15.63 8.84 -22.83
C PRO A 147 16.15 8.20 -24.14
N HIS A 148 17.23 7.42 -24.09
CA HIS A 148 17.89 6.85 -25.26
C HIS A 148 17.85 5.31 -25.35
N ALA A 149 17.32 4.64 -24.32
CA ALA A 149 17.06 3.22 -24.42
C ALA A 149 15.56 3.06 -24.75
N LEU A 150 15.23 2.32 -25.81
CA LEU A 150 13.91 1.71 -26.00
C LEU A 150 13.71 0.63 -24.91
N PHE A 151 13.82 1.05 -23.66
CA PHE A 151 13.73 0.20 -22.51
C PHE A 151 12.24 0.04 -22.22
N THR A 152 11.73 -1.16 -22.41
CA THR A 152 10.45 -1.59 -21.87
C THR A 152 10.73 -2.33 -20.56
N SER A 153 9.78 -2.31 -19.62
CA SER A 153 9.85 -3.00 -18.32
C SER A 153 10.49 -2.24 -17.15
N ALA A 154 10.26 -0.93 -17.06
CA ALA A 154 10.60 -0.15 -15.86
C ALA A 154 9.98 -0.73 -14.59
N ASP A 155 8.75 -1.25 -14.70
CA ASP A 155 8.02 -1.87 -13.59
C ASP A 155 8.72 -3.12 -13.06
N THR A 156 9.17 -3.98 -13.96
CA THR A 156 9.87 -5.22 -13.62
C THR A 156 11.19 -4.92 -12.92
N LEU A 157 11.94 -3.93 -13.42
CA LEU A 157 13.20 -3.51 -12.83
C LEU A 157 13.01 -2.90 -11.43
N VAL A 158 12.03 -2.02 -11.25
CA VAL A 158 11.72 -1.43 -9.95
C VAL A 158 11.27 -2.50 -8.96
N LEU A 159 10.38 -3.42 -9.35
CA LEU A 159 9.93 -4.51 -8.48
C LEU A 159 11.08 -5.43 -8.07
N ALA A 160 11.95 -5.80 -9.02
CA ALA A 160 13.10 -6.66 -8.74
C ALA A 160 14.10 -5.97 -7.79
N ALA A 161 14.43 -4.70 -8.06
CA ALA A 161 15.32 -3.92 -7.20
C ALA A 161 14.74 -3.76 -5.79
N LEU A 162 13.45 -3.42 -5.67
CA LEU A 162 12.80 -3.26 -4.37
C LEU A 162 12.73 -4.59 -3.62
N ARG A 163 12.37 -5.69 -4.30
CA ARG A 163 12.37 -7.04 -3.72
C ARG A 163 13.73 -7.39 -3.13
N HIS A 164 14.80 -7.21 -3.90
CA HIS A 164 16.17 -7.42 -3.44
C HIS A 164 16.47 -6.65 -2.14
N ARG A 165 16.04 -5.39 -2.03
CA ARG A 165 16.26 -4.55 -0.83
C ARG A 165 15.38 -4.90 0.35
N LEU A 166 14.16 -5.37 0.11
CA LEU A 166 13.21 -5.71 1.17
C LEU A 166 13.46 -7.09 1.79
N THR A 167 13.87 -8.07 0.98
CA THR A 167 14.08 -9.45 1.44
C THR A 167 15.54 -9.84 1.66
N GLY A 168 16.49 -8.99 1.25
CA GLY A 168 17.91 -9.33 1.25
C GLY A 168 18.28 -10.47 0.29
N ALA A 169 17.48 -10.69 -0.76
CA ALA A 169 17.80 -11.67 -1.81
C ALA A 169 19.13 -11.31 -2.50
N SER A 170 19.75 -12.25 -3.21
CA SER A 170 21.05 -12.02 -3.83
C SER A 170 20.96 -11.05 -5.02
N PRO A 171 21.94 -10.15 -5.22
CA PRO A 171 21.99 -9.25 -6.39
C PRO A 171 22.04 -9.97 -7.75
N ALA A 172 22.35 -11.27 -7.76
CA ALA A 172 22.45 -12.09 -8.97
C ALA A 172 21.12 -12.19 -9.75
N ASP A 173 19.98 -11.93 -9.09
CA ASP A 173 18.64 -11.98 -9.68
C ASP A 173 18.20 -10.65 -10.30
N LEU A 174 19.09 -9.67 -10.45
CA LEU A 174 18.82 -8.39 -11.12
C LEU A 174 19.38 -8.40 -12.56
N PRO A 175 18.65 -8.96 -13.54
CA PRO A 175 19.06 -8.87 -14.92
C PRO A 175 18.83 -7.44 -15.43
N VAL A 176 19.31 -7.18 -16.64
CA VAL A 176 18.86 -6.13 -17.57
C VAL A 176 19.83 -4.96 -17.81
N ASN A 177 20.35 -4.21 -16.82
CA ASN A 177 21.43 -3.23 -17.07
C ASN A 177 22.11 -2.75 -15.76
N PRO A 178 23.41 -2.98 -15.54
CA PRO A 178 24.09 -2.63 -14.29
C PRO A 178 23.95 -1.15 -13.90
N THR A 179 23.93 -0.23 -14.87
CA THR A 179 23.84 1.21 -14.60
C THR A 179 22.43 1.61 -14.18
N HIS A 180 21.40 1.15 -14.90
CA HIS A 180 20.00 1.47 -14.57
C HIS A 180 19.59 0.83 -13.24
N THR A 181 19.98 -0.43 -13.04
CA THR A 181 19.75 -1.15 -11.79
C THR A 181 20.39 -0.42 -10.61
N ARG A 182 21.63 0.08 -10.74
CA ARG A 182 22.31 0.85 -9.68
C ARG A 182 21.57 2.16 -9.37
N ALA A 183 21.15 2.91 -10.39
CA ALA A 183 20.46 4.19 -10.20
C ALA A 183 19.12 4.01 -9.48
N ILE A 184 18.31 3.03 -9.90
CA ILE A 184 17.04 2.71 -9.24
C ILE A 184 17.27 2.15 -7.83
N THR A 185 18.26 1.27 -7.64
CA THR A 185 18.57 0.71 -6.31
C THR A 185 18.98 1.81 -5.34
N ALA A 186 19.81 2.77 -5.77
CA ALA A 186 20.21 3.91 -4.94
C ALA A 186 19.00 4.78 -4.55
N ALA A 187 18.08 5.02 -5.48
CA ALA A 187 16.83 5.74 -5.21
C ALA A 187 15.97 5.05 -4.14
N LEU A 188 15.81 3.74 -4.29
CA LEU A 188 15.04 2.93 -3.35
C LEU A 188 15.72 2.87 -1.99
N ASP A 189 17.05 2.91 -1.93
CA ASP A 189 17.79 2.98 -0.68
C ASP A 189 17.53 4.28 0.08
N GLU A 190 17.68 5.43 -0.59
CA GLU A 190 17.35 6.75 -0.03
C GLU A 190 15.88 6.82 0.42
N THR A 191 14.99 6.18 -0.34
CA THR A 191 13.58 6.07 0.03
C THR A 191 13.41 5.22 1.28
N LEU A 192 14.05 4.06 1.37
CA LEU A 192 13.90 3.18 2.54
C LEU A 192 14.48 3.77 3.83
N ASP A 193 15.29 4.82 3.75
CA ASP A 193 15.74 5.60 4.92
C ASP A 193 14.63 6.53 5.46
N ASN A 194 13.67 6.92 4.61
CA ASN A 194 12.61 7.88 4.94
C ASN A 194 11.21 7.25 5.03
N TYR A 195 11.03 6.06 4.47
CA TYR A 195 9.74 5.37 4.39
C TYR A 195 9.81 4.01 5.07
N THR A 196 8.79 3.71 5.86
CA THR A 196 8.63 2.40 6.49
C THR A 196 8.30 1.36 5.43
N PRO A 197 9.11 0.29 5.25
CA PRO A 197 8.81 -0.74 4.28
C PRO A 197 7.62 -1.60 4.71
N PRO A 198 6.87 -2.21 3.77
CA PRO A 198 5.92 -3.25 4.14
C PRO A 198 6.66 -4.50 4.63
N GLN A 199 6.15 -5.12 5.69
CA GLN A 199 6.71 -6.35 6.24
C GLN A 199 6.16 -7.61 5.56
N GLN A 200 4.94 -7.54 5.05
CA GLN A 200 4.34 -8.58 4.22
C GLN A 200 3.72 -7.93 3.00
N TYR A 201 4.09 -8.42 1.81
CA TYR A 201 3.62 -7.84 0.56
C TYR A 201 3.64 -8.84 -0.58
N VAL A 202 2.90 -8.51 -1.64
CA VAL A 202 2.93 -9.21 -2.91
C VAL A 202 3.77 -8.39 -3.88
N SER A 203 4.75 -9.04 -4.50
CA SER A 203 5.72 -8.39 -5.39
C SER A 203 5.14 -8.10 -6.77
N GLU A 204 4.06 -7.33 -6.84
CA GLU A 204 3.34 -6.99 -8.06
C GLU A 204 2.71 -5.59 -7.98
N PHE A 205 2.28 -5.06 -9.13
CA PHE A 205 1.38 -3.91 -9.19
C PHE A 205 -0.05 -4.41 -9.27
N ALA A 206 -0.88 -4.05 -8.29
CA ALA A 206 -2.31 -4.32 -8.34
C ALA A 206 -3.03 -3.36 -9.28
N GLU A 207 -3.84 -3.86 -10.20
CA GLU A 207 -4.69 -2.98 -11.00
C GLU A 207 -5.82 -2.41 -10.15
N VAL A 208 -5.86 -1.07 -10.05
CA VAL A 208 -6.85 -0.30 -9.29
C VAL A 208 -7.54 0.69 -10.23
N PRO A 209 -8.57 0.26 -10.99
CA PRO A 209 -9.26 1.12 -11.94
C PRO A 209 -10.02 2.27 -11.27
N ASN A 210 -10.38 2.13 -9.99
CA ASN A 210 -11.13 3.13 -9.24
C ASN A 210 -10.23 4.11 -8.48
N ALA A 211 -8.95 4.21 -8.83
CA ALA A 211 -8.06 5.20 -8.24
C ALA A 211 -8.55 6.61 -8.62
N ARG A 212 -8.58 7.52 -7.63
CA ARG A 212 -9.00 8.91 -7.85
C ARG A 212 -7.95 9.86 -7.31
N ILE A 213 -7.63 10.91 -8.07
CA ILE A 213 -6.86 12.05 -7.56
C ILE A 213 -7.75 12.83 -6.59
N VAL A 214 -7.21 13.14 -5.41
CA VAL A 214 -7.86 13.94 -4.39
C VAL A 214 -7.51 15.41 -4.64
N PRO A 215 -8.49 16.29 -4.89
CA PRO A 215 -8.26 17.73 -4.98
C PRO A 215 -7.59 18.25 -3.71
N LYS A 216 -6.67 19.21 -3.86
CA LYS A 216 -5.89 19.78 -2.73
C LYS A 216 -6.78 20.36 -1.62
N ASP A 217 -7.96 20.85 -2.00
CA ASP A 217 -8.91 21.50 -1.10
C ASP A 217 -9.90 20.52 -0.46
N GLU A 218 -9.88 19.23 -0.82
CA GLU A 218 -10.74 18.24 -0.21
C GLU A 218 -10.21 17.90 1.20
N PRO A 219 -10.98 18.12 2.28
CA PRO A 219 -10.50 17.92 3.63
C PRO A 219 -10.14 16.45 3.87
N THR A 220 -8.89 16.20 4.29
CA THR A 220 -8.30 14.85 4.43
C THR A 220 -8.77 14.06 5.66
N GLY A 221 -9.92 14.35 6.23
CA GLY A 221 -10.21 13.83 7.58
C GLY A 221 -11.61 14.05 8.12
N TRP A 222 -12.65 14.01 7.29
CA TRP A 222 -14.00 13.81 7.82
C TRP A 222 -14.44 12.39 7.52
N PRO A 223 -14.99 11.64 8.50
CA PRO A 223 -15.44 10.29 8.25
C PRO A 223 -16.44 10.36 7.09
N PRO A 224 -16.38 9.43 6.12
CA PRO A 224 -17.44 9.31 5.16
C PRO A 224 -18.75 9.27 5.95
N VAL A 225 -19.72 10.10 5.57
CA VAL A 225 -21.08 9.99 6.09
C VAL A 225 -21.60 8.67 5.54
N TYR A 226 -21.25 7.57 6.21
CA TYR A 226 -21.79 6.28 5.88
C TYR A 226 -23.28 6.34 6.21
N PRO A 227 -24.16 5.91 5.30
CA PRO A 227 -25.55 5.65 5.68
C PRO A 227 -25.50 4.76 6.91
N ARG A 228 -26.24 5.14 7.97
CA ARG A 228 -26.25 4.52 9.31
C ARG A 228 -25.86 3.04 9.20
N VAL A 229 -24.65 2.74 9.68
CA VAL A 229 -24.14 1.38 9.78
C VAL A 229 -25.22 0.54 10.45
N LEU A 230 -25.54 -0.60 9.83
CA LEU A 230 -26.34 -1.68 10.39
C LEU A 230 -26.05 -1.80 11.89
N ASP A 231 -27.11 -1.64 12.68
CA ASP A 231 -27.12 -1.76 14.12
C ASP A 231 -26.17 -2.88 14.60
N THR A 232 -25.03 -2.50 15.17
CA THR A 232 -23.97 -3.41 15.66
C THR A 232 -24.37 -4.10 16.96
N ASN A 233 -25.64 -4.47 17.10
CA ASN A 233 -26.17 -5.21 18.24
C ASN A 233 -25.59 -6.63 18.39
N ARG A 234 -24.62 -7.01 17.55
CA ARG A 234 -23.67 -8.09 17.82
C ARG A 234 -22.26 -7.52 17.91
N ARG A 235 -21.60 -7.76 19.05
CA ARG A 235 -20.15 -7.57 19.27
C ARG A 235 -19.37 -8.39 18.23
N ASN A 236 -19.24 -7.91 17.00
CA ASN A 236 -18.34 -8.52 16.03
C ASN A 236 -16.91 -8.21 16.50
N PRO A 237 -16.11 -9.21 16.91
CA PRO A 237 -14.78 -8.96 17.46
C PRO A 237 -13.86 -8.27 16.46
N CYS A 238 -14.17 -8.35 15.16
CA CYS A 238 -13.42 -7.73 14.10
C CYS A 238 -13.91 -6.30 13.75
N ALA A 239 -14.98 -5.77 14.35
CA ALA A 239 -15.38 -4.37 14.15
C ALA A 239 -14.41 -3.38 14.83
N PHE A 240 -14.12 -2.27 14.15
CA PHE A 240 -13.34 -1.18 14.72
C PHE A 240 -14.25 -0.12 15.37
N VAL A 241 -13.73 0.54 16.41
CA VAL A 241 -14.42 1.64 17.07
C VAL A 241 -14.34 2.91 16.21
N SER A 242 -15.40 3.72 16.17
CA SER A 242 -15.41 5.01 15.46
C SER A 242 -14.42 5.99 16.11
N THR A 243 -13.18 6.03 15.62
CA THR A 243 -12.10 6.84 16.19
C THR A 243 -10.94 7.03 15.19
N HIS A 244 -9.96 7.83 15.58
CA HIS A 244 -8.66 7.93 14.91
C HIS A 244 -7.61 7.14 15.70
N LEU A 245 -6.89 6.27 15.00
CA LEU A 245 -5.80 5.45 15.55
C LEU A 245 -4.51 5.76 14.82
N THR A 246 -3.41 5.86 15.56
CA THR A 246 -2.08 6.02 14.97
C THR A 246 -1.26 4.77 15.22
N CYS A 247 -0.80 4.12 14.16
CA CYS A 247 0.12 3.01 14.25
C CYS A 247 1.51 3.51 14.66
N ALA A 248 2.09 2.89 15.69
CA ALA A 248 3.45 3.16 16.15
C ALA A 248 4.43 2.01 15.81
N CYS A 249 4.02 1.04 15.00
CA CYS A 249 4.85 -0.12 14.68
C CYS A 249 6.02 0.32 13.79
N LEU A 250 7.26 0.15 14.29
CA LEU A 250 8.49 0.45 13.56
C LEU A 250 8.90 -0.78 12.75
N HIS A 251 8.97 -0.66 11.43
CA HIS A 251 9.41 -1.76 10.57
C HIS A 251 10.82 -1.48 10.05
N ARG A 252 11.69 -2.49 10.15
CA ARG A 252 13.08 -2.41 9.68
C ARG A 252 13.19 -2.92 8.24
N LYS A 253 14.07 -2.29 7.46
CA LYS A 253 14.51 -2.77 6.14
C LYS A 253 15.14 -4.16 6.24
N GLY A 254 14.94 -5.00 5.22
CA GLY A 254 15.63 -6.28 5.06
C GLY A 254 14.99 -7.50 5.75
N ASN A 255 13.76 -7.36 6.27
CA ASN A 255 13.02 -8.45 6.95
C ASN A 255 11.60 -8.62 6.40
N SER A 256 11.35 -8.16 5.18
CA SER A 256 10.03 -8.32 4.57
C SER A 256 9.86 -9.71 3.99
N VAL A 257 8.66 -10.27 4.10
CA VAL A 257 8.28 -11.55 3.50
C VAL A 257 7.36 -11.33 2.31
N ILE A 258 7.61 -12.11 1.26
CA ILE A 258 6.78 -12.15 0.08
C ILE A 258 5.60 -13.09 0.33
N MET A 259 4.40 -12.59 0.09
CA MET A 259 3.16 -13.37 0.13
C MET A 259 2.92 -14.05 -1.22
N ASP A 260 3.75 -15.02 -1.56
CA ASP A 260 3.61 -15.85 -2.76
C ASP A 260 2.72 -17.08 -2.50
N GLU A 261 2.63 -17.98 -3.48
CA GLU A 261 1.81 -19.19 -3.35
C GLU A 261 2.31 -20.12 -2.23
N ALA A 262 3.62 -20.17 -1.98
CA ALA A 262 4.18 -20.97 -0.90
C ALA A 262 3.73 -20.43 0.47
N PHE A 263 3.79 -19.11 0.66
CA PHE A 263 3.23 -18.47 1.85
C PHE A 263 1.74 -18.81 2.04
N LEU A 264 0.94 -18.80 0.96
CA LEU A 264 -0.48 -19.16 1.03
C LEU A 264 -0.69 -20.65 1.37
N GLN A 265 0.15 -21.55 0.88
CA GLN A 265 0.10 -22.97 1.21
C GLN A 265 0.42 -23.22 2.68
N ASP A 266 1.45 -22.57 3.22
CA ASP A 266 1.81 -22.64 4.64
C ASP A 266 0.65 -22.15 5.52
N LEU A 267 -0.02 -21.08 5.09
CA LEU A 267 -1.18 -20.53 5.78
C LEU A 267 -2.37 -21.52 5.79
N VAL A 268 -2.66 -22.17 4.66
CA VAL A 268 -3.71 -23.19 4.57
C VAL A 268 -3.40 -24.40 5.46
N ALA A 269 -2.16 -24.88 5.44
CA ALA A 269 -1.72 -25.99 6.28
C ALA A 269 -1.87 -25.66 7.76
N TYR A 270 -1.57 -24.42 8.14
CA TYR A 270 -1.75 -23.95 9.50
C TYR A 270 -3.24 -23.87 9.92
N GLU A 271 -4.11 -23.26 9.10
CA GLU A 271 -5.56 -23.20 9.38
C GLU A 271 -6.16 -24.60 9.59
N ALA A 272 -5.72 -25.57 8.79
CA ALA A 272 -6.13 -26.97 8.94
C ALA A 272 -5.65 -27.61 10.25
N SER A 273 -4.53 -27.14 10.81
CA SER A 273 -4.01 -27.64 12.09
C SER A 273 -4.77 -27.11 13.30
N LEU A 274 -5.28 -25.86 13.24
CA LEU A 274 -6.12 -25.28 14.28
C LEU A 274 -7.53 -25.90 14.36
N SER A 275 -7.97 -26.56 13.29
CA SER A 275 -9.29 -27.18 13.19
C SER A 275 -9.32 -28.62 13.69
N ARG A 276 -8.18 -29.15 14.18
CA ARG A 276 -8.02 -30.50 14.75
C ARG A 276 -7.91 -30.42 16.27
#